data_AF-A0A9D1FWZ0-F1
#
_entry.id   AF-A0A9D1FWZ0-F1
#
_cell.length_a   1.000
_cell.length_b   1.000
_cell.length_c   1.000
_cell.angle_alpha   90.00
_cell.angle_beta   90.00
_cell.angle_gamma   90.00
#
_symmetry.space_group_name_H-M   'P 1'
#
loop_
_entity.id
_entity.type
_entity.pdbx_description
1 polymer ?
#
loop_
_entity_poly.entity_id
_entity_poly.type
_entity_poly.pdbx_seq_one_letter_code
_entity_poly.pdbx_strand_id
1 'polypeptide(L)'
;GNYSFWSQASQLIKKQKEEQNKKTEEKMEELKAFIARFSANASKAKQATSRKNMLDKLSLEEIKPSSRQYPRIRFNYKKMPGKDVLTVDKLTKSVDGELLFKNFSFEVVQGEKIAFIAKDPLIISTLFEILAGKTEPDAGEVKWGVTTTMSYFPKDNNFYFESNLNIMQWLAQYSPDQHVNFLRGYLGRMLFSGDDADKKVNVLSGGEKVRCILAKMMIEEANVMIFDEPTNHLDLEAITALNNSLIDYTGTVLFTSQDYQFIQTVADRIIEISPNGYINCRSKYEDYLSNPDIIKRRENLYKLPIKK
;
A
#
# COMPACT_ATOMS: atom_id res chain seq x y z
N GLY A 1 18.33 -0.79 -4.01
CA GLY A 1 18.43 -2.12 -4.66
C GLY A 1 17.09 -2.40 -5.33
N ASN A 2 17.11 -2.84 -6.60
CA ASN A 2 15.92 -2.84 -7.45
C ASN A 2 14.83 -3.81 -6.93
N TYR A 3 13.60 -3.31 -6.74
CA TYR A 3 12.43 -4.07 -6.28
C TYR A 3 12.06 -5.19 -7.27
N SER A 4 12.33 -5.01 -8.56
CA SER A 4 12.17 -6.06 -9.56
C SER A 4 13.03 -7.28 -9.23
N PHE A 5 14.28 -7.09 -8.78
CA PHE A 5 15.15 -8.16 -8.36
C PHE A 5 14.61 -8.86 -7.12
N TRP A 6 14.12 -8.12 -6.11
CA TRP A 6 13.61 -8.74 -4.87
C TRP A 6 12.23 -9.37 -5.03
N SER A 7 11.34 -8.83 -5.86
CA SER A 7 10.04 -9.41 -6.18
C SER A 7 10.20 -10.65 -7.07
N GLN A 8 10.99 -10.56 -8.14
CA GLN A 8 11.32 -11.71 -8.97
C GLN A 8 12.10 -12.75 -8.16
N ALA A 9 13.05 -12.34 -7.31
CA ALA A 9 13.73 -13.27 -6.41
C ALA A 9 12.74 -13.86 -5.40
N SER A 10 11.81 -13.10 -4.83
CA SER A 10 10.81 -13.63 -3.89
C SER A 10 9.86 -14.63 -4.58
N GLN A 11 9.40 -14.32 -5.79
CA GLN A 11 8.59 -15.24 -6.61
C GLN A 11 9.38 -16.47 -7.07
N LEU A 12 10.66 -16.31 -7.41
CA LEU A 12 11.54 -17.38 -7.87
C LEU A 12 11.99 -18.26 -6.71
N ILE A 13 12.26 -17.68 -5.54
CA ILE A 13 12.49 -18.38 -4.26
C ILE A 13 11.21 -19.14 -3.87
N LYS A 14 10.03 -18.53 -4.00
CA LYS A 14 8.75 -19.21 -3.76
C LYS A 14 8.58 -20.41 -4.68
N LYS A 15 8.80 -20.25 -5.99
CA LYS A 15 8.68 -21.32 -6.98
C LYS A 15 9.72 -22.43 -6.76
N GLN A 16 10.98 -22.08 -6.52
CA GLN A 16 12.05 -23.02 -6.20
C GLN A 16 11.75 -23.81 -4.92
N LYS A 17 11.18 -23.14 -3.90
CA LYS A 17 10.84 -23.77 -2.62
C LYS A 17 9.58 -24.63 -2.71
N GLU A 18 8.57 -24.24 -3.48
CA GLU A 18 7.41 -25.08 -3.80
C GLU A 18 7.84 -26.34 -4.57
N GLU A 19 8.73 -26.22 -5.55
CA GLU A 19 9.31 -27.37 -6.26
C GLU A 19 10.16 -28.25 -5.33
N GLN A 20 10.92 -27.66 -4.40
CA GLN A 20 11.71 -28.41 -3.42
C GLN A 20 10.81 -29.15 -2.42
N ASN A 21 9.74 -28.51 -1.95
CA ASN A 21 8.74 -29.10 -1.06
C ASN A 21 8.04 -30.27 -1.75
N LYS A 22 7.57 -30.08 -2.98
CA LYS A 22 6.95 -31.13 -3.79
C LYS A 22 7.87 -32.34 -3.99
N LYS A 23 9.15 -32.11 -4.34
CA LYS A 23 10.16 -33.19 -4.47
C LYS A 23 10.43 -33.91 -3.14
N THR A 24 10.28 -33.21 -2.02
CA THR A 24 10.50 -33.78 -0.68
C THR A 24 9.29 -34.61 -0.26
N GLU A 25 8.07 -34.14 -0.56
CA GLU A 25 6.82 -34.87 -0.38
C GLU A 25 6.80 -36.17 -1.20
N GLU A 26 7.13 -36.12 -2.49
CA GLU A 26 7.23 -37.29 -3.37
C GLU A 26 8.21 -38.33 -2.79
N LYS A 27 9.40 -37.89 -2.33
CA LYS A 27 10.37 -38.78 -1.66
C LYS A 27 9.85 -39.36 -0.35
N MET A 28 9.12 -38.59 0.45
CA MET A 28 8.50 -39.09 1.68
C MET A 28 7.46 -40.17 1.39
N GLU A 29 6.64 -39.98 0.35
CA GLU A 29 5.66 -40.98 -0.07
C GLU A 29 6.32 -42.26 -0.57
N GLU A 30 7.37 -42.16 -1.39
CA GLU A 30 8.16 -43.32 -1.84
C GLU A 30 8.79 -44.09 -0.67
N LEU A 31 9.39 -43.36 0.30
CA LEU A 31 9.96 -43.95 1.51
C LEU A 31 8.90 -44.66 2.35
N LYS A 32 7.72 -44.04 2.54
CA LYS A 32 6.59 -44.64 3.26
C LYS A 32 6.05 -45.88 2.56
N ALA A 33 5.85 -45.83 1.24
CA ALA A 33 5.37 -46.96 0.45
C ALA A 33 6.36 -48.14 0.47
N PHE A 34 7.67 -47.86 0.44
CA PHE A 34 8.71 -48.87 0.55
C PHE A 34 8.72 -49.53 1.95
N ILE A 35 8.63 -48.73 3.02
CA ILE A 35 8.58 -49.24 4.39
C ILE A 35 7.33 -50.11 4.58
N ALA A 36 6.17 -49.68 4.09
CA ALA A 36 4.92 -50.44 4.17
C ALA A 36 5.00 -51.80 3.44
N ARG A 37 5.68 -51.84 2.28
CA ARG A 37 5.79 -53.05 1.44
C ARG A 37 6.82 -54.07 1.96
N PHE A 38 7.84 -53.63 2.69
CA PHE A 38 8.97 -54.49 3.08
C PHE A 38 9.18 -54.63 4.59
N SER A 39 8.29 -54.07 5.43
CA SER A 39 8.34 -54.16 6.89
C SER A 39 8.26 -55.59 7.45
N ALA A 40 7.61 -56.51 6.71
CA ALA A 40 7.39 -57.89 7.14
C ALA A 40 8.38 -58.94 6.58
N ASN A 41 9.35 -58.53 5.73
CA ASN A 41 10.27 -59.46 5.08
C ASN A 41 11.66 -59.48 5.76
N ALA A 42 11.99 -60.60 6.42
CA ALA A 42 13.18 -60.76 7.25
C ALA A 42 14.51 -60.46 6.52
N SER A 43 14.58 -60.72 5.21
CA SER A 43 15.79 -60.47 4.39
C SER A 43 16.09 -58.99 4.13
N LYS A 44 15.08 -58.10 4.24
CA LYS A 44 15.22 -56.66 3.93
C LYS A 44 15.04 -55.73 5.15
N ALA A 45 14.94 -56.30 6.35
CA ALA A 45 14.71 -55.58 7.60
C ALA A 45 15.73 -54.46 7.86
N LYS A 46 17.04 -54.71 7.62
CA LYS A 46 18.09 -53.69 7.79
C LYS A 46 17.91 -52.48 6.85
N GLN A 47 17.42 -52.70 5.62
CA GLN A 47 17.21 -51.65 4.63
C GLN A 47 15.98 -50.80 4.97
N ALA A 48 14.93 -51.43 5.51
CA ALA A 48 13.74 -50.74 5.99
C ALA A 48 14.04 -49.83 7.20
N THR A 49 14.87 -50.28 8.15
CA THR A 49 15.27 -49.46 9.33
C THR A 49 16.10 -48.23 8.92
N SER A 50 17.03 -48.37 7.97
CA SER A 50 17.82 -47.24 7.46
C SER A 50 16.94 -46.18 6.77
N ARG A 51 15.97 -46.63 5.95
CA ARG A 51 15.01 -45.74 5.27
C ARG A 51 14.03 -45.08 6.23
N LYS A 52 13.67 -45.75 7.33
CA LYS A 52 12.89 -45.17 8.44
C LYS A 52 13.67 -44.04 9.12
N ASN A 53 14.94 -44.24 9.43
CA ASN A 53 15.78 -43.18 10.00
C ASN A 53 15.99 -42.00 9.03
N MET A 54 16.02 -42.25 7.71
CA MET A 54 16.03 -41.18 6.70
C MET A 54 14.70 -40.43 6.65
N LEU A 55 13.57 -41.12 6.75
CA LEU A 55 12.24 -40.50 6.86
C LEU A 55 12.14 -39.66 8.14
N ASP A 56 12.64 -40.18 9.27
CA ASP A 56 12.64 -39.49 10.56
C ASP A 56 13.56 -38.25 10.54
N LYS A 57 14.68 -38.28 9.79
CA LYS A 57 15.51 -37.09 9.54
C LYS A 57 14.83 -36.07 8.64
N LEU A 58 14.19 -36.52 7.55
CA LEU A 58 13.45 -35.67 6.62
C LEU A 58 12.21 -35.05 7.26
N SER A 59 11.60 -35.72 8.25
CA SER A 59 10.47 -35.18 9.02
C SER A 59 10.92 -34.21 10.11
N LEU A 60 12.11 -34.39 10.70
CA LEU A 60 12.71 -33.44 11.66
C LEU A 60 13.21 -32.16 10.98
N GLU A 61 13.70 -32.25 9.75
CA GLU A 61 13.84 -31.09 8.85
C GLU A 61 12.46 -30.69 8.31
N GLU A 62 11.53 -30.37 9.23
CA GLU A 62 10.21 -29.87 8.86
C GLU A 62 10.41 -28.73 7.86
N ILE A 63 9.81 -28.89 6.68
CA ILE A 63 9.51 -27.78 5.78
C ILE A 63 8.82 -26.74 6.65
N LYS A 64 9.55 -25.75 7.17
CA LYS A 64 8.92 -24.62 7.84
C LYS A 64 8.08 -23.96 6.76
N PRO A 65 6.74 -24.07 6.79
CA PRO A 65 5.93 -23.34 5.86
C PRO A 65 6.26 -21.86 6.08
N SER A 66 6.31 -21.10 4.99
CA SER A 66 6.44 -19.65 5.12
C SER A 66 5.26 -19.15 5.95
N SER A 67 5.52 -18.71 7.18
CA SER A 67 4.52 -18.06 8.04
C SER A 67 4.16 -16.65 7.55
N ARG A 68 4.68 -16.22 6.39
CA ARG A 68 4.37 -14.91 5.81
C ARG A 68 2.90 -14.83 5.46
N GLN A 69 2.18 -14.02 6.23
CA GLN A 69 0.79 -13.69 6.00
C GLN A 69 0.72 -12.36 5.25
N TYR A 70 -0.19 -12.28 4.29
CA TYR A 70 -0.46 -11.06 3.54
C TYR A 70 -1.78 -10.48 4.03
N PRO A 71 -1.84 -9.17 4.33
CA PRO A 71 -3.12 -8.55 4.62
C PRO A 71 -4.00 -8.57 3.37
N ARG A 72 -5.30 -8.65 3.59
CA ARG A 72 -6.33 -8.67 2.53
C ARG A 72 -6.95 -7.29 2.40
N ILE A 73 -6.23 -6.40 1.73
CA ILE A 73 -6.71 -5.04 1.44
C ILE A 73 -7.63 -5.12 0.23
N ARG A 74 -8.84 -4.57 0.36
CA ARG A 74 -9.77 -4.38 -0.75
C ARG A 74 -10.58 -3.12 -0.51
N PHE A 75 -10.40 -2.16 -1.41
CA PHE A 75 -11.16 -0.93 -1.43
C PHE A 75 -12.38 -1.05 -2.33
N ASN A 76 -13.51 -0.58 -1.85
CA ASN A 76 -14.76 -0.46 -2.60
C ASN A 76 -15.30 0.96 -2.41
N TYR A 77 -16.28 1.36 -3.21
CA TYR A 77 -17.05 2.57 -2.96
C TYR A 77 -18.55 2.31 -3.07
N LYS A 78 -19.33 3.02 -2.27
CA LYS A 78 -20.79 2.86 -2.22
C LYS A 78 -21.52 3.61 -3.34
N LYS A 79 -20.97 4.74 -3.76
CA LYS A 79 -21.56 5.62 -4.79
C LYS A 79 -20.55 5.85 -5.91
N MET A 80 -20.98 5.58 -7.13
CA MET A 80 -20.19 5.90 -8.31
C MET A 80 -20.01 7.43 -8.39
N PRO A 81 -18.77 7.94 -8.47
CA PRO A 81 -18.53 9.36 -8.62
C PRO A 81 -19.03 9.83 -10.00
N GLY A 82 -19.36 11.11 -10.10
CA GLY A 82 -19.60 11.75 -11.39
C GLY A 82 -18.33 11.79 -12.24
N LYS A 83 -18.47 12.17 -13.51
CA LYS A 83 -17.34 12.25 -14.44
C LYS A 83 -16.25 13.20 -13.95
N ASP A 84 -16.66 14.36 -13.44
CA ASP A 84 -15.78 15.38 -12.88
C ASP A 84 -15.71 15.20 -11.36
N VAL A 85 -14.51 14.90 -10.86
CA VAL A 85 -14.30 14.49 -9.46
C VAL A 85 -13.76 15.63 -8.62
N LEU A 86 -12.74 16.33 -9.14
CA LEU A 86 -12.05 17.41 -8.46
C LEU A 86 -11.59 18.45 -9.48
N THR A 87 -11.85 19.72 -9.20
CA THR A 87 -11.29 20.86 -9.92
C THR A 87 -10.53 21.74 -8.95
N VAL A 88 -9.26 21.96 -9.25
CA VAL A 88 -8.40 22.91 -8.53
C VAL A 88 -8.09 24.06 -9.46
N ASP A 89 -8.42 25.28 -9.05
CA ASP A 89 -8.17 26.49 -9.84
C ASP A 89 -7.26 27.46 -9.09
N LYS A 90 -6.10 27.74 -9.70
CA LYS A 90 -5.11 28.77 -9.32
C LYS A 90 -4.69 28.71 -7.85
N LEU A 91 -4.56 27.50 -7.32
CA LEU A 91 -4.20 27.29 -5.93
C LEU A 91 -2.80 27.86 -5.65
N THR A 92 -2.69 28.62 -4.57
CA THR A 92 -1.42 29.19 -4.11
C THR A 92 -1.30 28.97 -2.61
N LYS A 93 -0.13 28.52 -2.16
CA LYS A 93 0.16 28.34 -0.74
C LYS A 93 1.61 28.67 -0.41
N SER A 94 1.78 29.38 0.70
CA SER A 94 3.05 29.64 1.35
C SER A 94 2.99 29.18 2.81
N VAL A 95 4.12 28.72 3.34
CA VAL A 95 4.27 28.31 4.74
C VAL A 95 5.53 28.98 5.27
N ASP A 96 5.44 29.65 6.42
CA ASP A 96 6.56 30.34 7.08
C ASP A 96 7.32 31.34 6.18
N GLY A 97 6.62 31.96 5.23
CA GLY A 97 7.19 32.91 4.27
C GLY A 97 7.86 32.27 3.05
N GLU A 98 7.90 30.93 2.96
CA GLU A 98 8.36 30.19 1.78
C GLU A 98 7.18 29.79 0.89
N LEU A 99 7.28 30.13 -0.39
CA LEU A 99 6.27 29.76 -1.39
C LEU A 99 6.40 28.26 -1.72
N LEU A 100 5.34 27.49 -1.48
CA LEU A 100 5.32 26.05 -1.81
C LEU A 100 4.91 25.83 -3.27
N PHE A 101 3.82 26.46 -3.69
CA PHE A 101 3.33 26.42 -5.07
C PHE A 101 2.44 27.62 -5.36
N LYS A 102 2.38 28.01 -6.65
CA LYS A 102 1.64 29.19 -7.12
C LYS A 102 0.86 28.90 -8.40
N ASN A 103 -0.35 29.44 -8.49
CA ASN A 103 -1.23 29.31 -9.66
C ASN A 103 -1.38 27.85 -10.14
N PHE A 104 -1.47 26.92 -9.19
CA PHE A 104 -1.57 25.50 -9.48
C PHE A 104 -3.01 25.13 -9.85
N SER A 105 -3.23 24.67 -11.08
CA SER A 105 -4.55 24.26 -11.57
C SER A 105 -4.51 22.87 -12.19
N PHE A 106 -5.47 22.03 -11.82
CA PHE A 106 -5.68 20.73 -12.47
C PHE A 106 -7.10 20.23 -12.25
N GLU A 107 -7.55 19.37 -13.15
CA GLU A 107 -8.82 18.67 -13.06
C GLU A 107 -8.56 17.18 -12.95
N VAL A 108 -9.40 16.50 -12.18
CA VAL A 108 -9.41 15.06 -12.00
C VAL A 108 -10.74 14.52 -12.48
N VAL A 109 -10.65 13.52 -13.35
CA VAL A 109 -11.83 12.77 -13.80
C VAL A 109 -11.92 11.43 -13.09
N GLN A 110 -13.10 10.83 -13.15
CA GLN A 110 -13.38 9.53 -12.56
C GLN A 110 -12.37 8.46 -12.97
N GLY A 111 -11.86 7.73 -11.98
CA GLY A 111 -10.98 6.56 -12.18
C GLY A 111 -9.51 6.91 -12.43
N GLU A 112 -9.13 8.20 -12.47
CA GLU A 112 -7.73 8.58 -12.59
C GLU A 112 -6.93 8.19 -11.32
N LYS A 113 -5.75 7.63 -11.54
CA LYS A 113 -4.75 7.35 -10.50
C LYS A 113 -3.57 8.29 -10.72
N ILE A 114 -3.46 9.29 -9.87
CA ILE A 114 -2.55 10.41 -10.03
C ILE A 114 -1.48 10.36 -8.95
N ALA A 115 -0.22 10.22 -9.36
CA ALA A 115 0.92 10.40 -8.48
C ALA A 115 1.38 11.85 -8.48
N PHE A 116 1.55 12.40 -7.29
CA PHE A 116 2.10 13.72 -7.05
C PHE A 116 3.57 13.59 -6.66
N ILE A 117 4.42 14.42 -7.26
CA ILE A 117 5.87 14.38 -7.07
C ILE A 117 6.37 15.81 -6.81
N ALA A 118 7.33 15.96 -5.91
CA ALA A 118 8.00 17.22 -5.63
C ALA A 118 9.36 16.91 -5.01
N LYS A 119 10.33 17.82 -5.17
CA LYS A 119 11.60 17.71 -4.44
C LYS A 119 11.45 17.94 -2.94
N ASP A 120 10.55 18.85 -2.58
CA ASP A 120 10.19 19.10 -1.20
C ASP A 120 8.89 18.35 -0.88
N PRO A 121 8.93 17.32 0.00
CA PRO A 121 7.73 16.59 0.41
C PRO A 121 6.66 17.47 1.07
N LEU A 122 7.03 18.62 1.66
CA LEU A 122 6.09 19.52 2.31
C LEU A 122 5.06 20.08 1.32
N ILE A 123 5.47 20.31 0.06
CA ILE A 123 4.58 20.78 -1.01
C ILE A 123 3.39 19.85 -1.18
N ILE A 124 3.64 18.53 -1.24
CA ILE A 124 2.59 17.55 -1.49
C ILE A 124 1.75 17.33 -0.24
N SER A 125 2.38 17.18 0.93
CA SER A 125 1.64 17.00 2.18
C SER A 125 0.70 18.18 2.44
N THR A 126 1.17 19.42 2.24
CA THR A 126 0.34 20.62 2.37
C THR A 126 -0.78 20.66 1.34
N LEU A 127 -0.51 20.27 0.08
CA LEU A 127 -1.55 20.17 -0.94
C LEU A 127 -2.63 19.17 -0.51
N PHE A 128 -2.26 17.99 -0.03
CA PHE A 128 -3.21 16.97 0.39
C PHE A 128 -3.99 17.37 1.63
N GLU A 129 -3.40 18.10 2.56
CA GLU A 129 -4.12 18.72 3.68
C GLU A 129 -5.15 19.75 3.21
N ILE A 130 -4.82 20.57 2.20
CA ILE A 130 -5.78 21.50 1.58
C ILE A 130 -6.91 20.74 0.91
N LEU A 131 -6.60 19.72 0.10
CA LEU A 131 -7.61 18.89 -0.55
C LEU A 131 -8.53 18.19 0.46
N ALA A 132 -7.97 17.77 1.60
CA ALA A 132 -8.70 17.16 2.71
C ALA A 132 -9.45 18.16 3.61
N GLY A 133 -9.35 19.47 3.34
CA GLY A 133 -10.02 20.53 4.10
C GLY A 133 -9.43 20.77 5.49
N LYS A 134 -8.19 20.35 5.75
CA LYS A 134 -7.49 20.58 7.03
C LYS A 134 -6.79 21.92 7.09
N THR A 135 -6.37 22.44 5.94
CA THR A 135 -5.61 23.69 5.80
C THR A 135 -6.23 24.52 4.67
N GLU A 136 -6.35 25.84 4.86
CA GLU A 136 -6.86 26.72 3.81
C GLU A 136 -5.75 27.18 2.85
N PRO A 137 -6.03 27.27 1.54
CA PRO A 137 -5.12 27.88 0.58
C PRO A 137 -5.06 29.40 0.78
N ASP A 138 -3.96 30.04 0.36
CA ASP A 138 -3.83 31.50 0.45
C ASP A 138 -4.60 32.18 -0.69
N ALA A 139 -4.70 31.50 -1.85
CA ALA A 139 -5.53 31.91 -2.98
C ALA A 139 -5.92 30.70 -3.83
N GLY A 140 -6.95 30.88 -4.67
CA GLY A 140 -7.51 29.83 -5.53
C GLY A 140 -8.66 29.09 -4.87
N GLU A 141 -9.17 28.07 -5.55
CA GLU A 141 -10.35 27.34 -5.12
C GLU A 141 -10.21 25.83 -5.39
N VAL A 142 -10.77 25.03 -4.49
CA VAL A 142 -10.87 23.57 -4.60
C VAL A 142 -12.35 23.19 -4.63
N LYS A 143 -12.80 22.61 -5.75
CA LYS A 143 -14.18 22.15 -5.95
C LYS A 143 -14.23 20.65 -6.08
N TRP A 144 -14.94 20.00 -5.16
CA TRP A 144 -15.26 18.59 -5.25
C TRP A 144 -16.59 18.38 -5.99
N GLY A 145 -16.66 17.30 -6.78
CA GLY A 145 -17.90 16.85 -7.40
C GLY A 145 -18.98 16.51 -6.36
N VAL A 146 -20.25 16.72 -6.70
CA VAL A 146 -21.38 16.59 -5.76
C VAL A 146 -21.52 15.18 -5.18
N THR A 147 -21.15 14.15 -5.95
CA THR A 147 -21.21 12.74 -5.52
C THR A 147 -19.89 12.21 -4.97
N THR A 148 -18.88 13.07 -4.83
CA THR A 148 -17.56 12.69 -4.33
C THR A 148 -17.61 12.39 -2.84
N THR A 149 -17.08 11.24 -2.46
CA THR A 149 -16.79 10.86 -1.08
C THR A 149 -15.29 10.58 -0.98
N MET A 150 -14.62 11.27 -0.06
CA MET A 150 -13.17 11.24 0.05
C MET A 150 -12.73 10.53 1.34
N SER A 151 -11.68 9.73 1.24
CA SER A 151 -10.93 9.20 2.37
C SER A 151 -9.47 9.60 2.27
N TYR A 152 -8.88 10.04 3.38
CA TYR A 152 -7.51 10.57 3.42
C TYR A 152 -6.62 9.80 4.39
N PHE A 153 -5.49 9.33 3.87
CA PHE A 153 -4.36 8.78 4.60
C PHE A 153 -3.27 9.86 4.74
N PRO A 154 -3.11 10.46 5.95
CA PRO A 154 -2.10 11.47 6.18
C PRO A 154 -0.72 10.85 6.44
N LYS A 155 0.34 11.62 6.15
CA LYS A 155 1.73 11.22 6.40
C LYS A 155 2.02 11.08 7.88
N ASP A 156 1.61 12.08 8.68
CA ASP A 156 1.54 11.93 10.13
C ASP A 156 0.12 11.54 10.52
N ASN A 157 0.00 10.40 11.18
CA ASN A 157 -1.27 9.85 11.61
C ASN A 157 -1.36 9.65 13.13
N ASN A 158 -0.37 10.13 13.89
CA ASN A 158 -0.34 9.92 15.33
C ASN A 158 -1.54 10.54 16.04
N PHE A 159 -2.04 11.67 15.54
CA PHE A 159 -3.21 12.36 16.08
C PHE A 159 -4.47 11.45 16.14
N TYR A 160 -4.60 10.45 15.27
CA TYR A 160 -5.71 9.49 15.34
C TYR A 160 -5.64 8.57 16.56
N PHE A 161 -4.46 8.40 17.13
CA PHE A 161 -4.15 7.39 18.14
C PHE A 161 -3.85 7.99 19.53
N GLU A 162 -4.11 9.29 19.70
CA GLU A 162 -4.04 10.00 20.98
C GLU A 162 -5.30 9.73 21.85
N SER A 163 -5.66 8.46 22.00
CA SER A 163 -6.79 8.06 22.83
C SER A 163 -6.54 6.74 23.55
N ASN A 164 -7.30 6.50 24.61
CA ASN A 164 -7.25 5.26 25.40
C ASN A 164 -8.24 4.19 24.91
N LEU A 165 -8.90 4.42 23.76
CA LEU A 165 -9.82 3.46 23.17
C LEU A 165 -9.08 2.21 22.72
N ASN A 166 -9.75 1.06 22.75
CA ASN A 166 -9.22 -0.12 22.07
C ASN A 166 -9.43 -0.01 20.55
N ILE A 167 -8.71 -0.82 19.76
CA ILE A 167 -8.76 -0.76 18.28
C ILE A 167 -10.19 -0.91 17.78
N MET A 168 -10.96 -1.83 18.35
CA MET A 168 -12.36 -2.06 18.00
C MET A 168 -13.24 -0.83 18.20
N GLN A 169 -13.16 -0.21 19.39
CA GLN A 169 -13.91 1.00 19.75
C GLN A 169 -13.50 2.19 18.88
N TRP A 170 -12.19 2.32 18.61
CA TRP A 170 -11.68 3.36 17.72
C TRP A 170 -12.21 3.18 16.29
N LEU A 171 -12.16 1.95 15.75
CA LEU A 171 -12.64 1.67 14.40
C LEU A 171 -14.16 1.85 14.27
N ALA A 172 -14.91 1.55 15.33
CA ALA A 172 -16.37 1.72 15.37
C ALA A 172 -16.81 3.18 15.16
N GLN A 173 -15.97 4.17 15.47
CA GLN A 173 -16.27 5.60 15.26
C GLN A 173 -16.40 5.97 13.78
N TYR A 174 -15.75 5.20 12.90
CA TYR A 174 -15.71 5.44 11.46
C TYR A 174 -16.63 4.49 10.68
N SER A 175 -17.30 3.59 11.38
CA SER A 175 -18.11 2.54 10.75
C SER A 175 -19.60 2.88 10.81
N PRO A 176 -20.34 2.69 9.70
CA PRO A 176 -21.80 2.75 9.75
C PRO A 176 -22.41 1.58 10.52
N ASP A 177 -21.68 0.46 10.63
CA ASP A 177 -22.07 -0.74 11.38
C ASP A 177 -21.12 -0.96 12.57
N GLN A 178 -21.69 -0.92 13.78
CA GLN A 178 -20.93 -1.08 15.03
C GLN A 178 -20.92 -2.54 15.53
N HIS A 179 -21.47 -3.49 14.76
CA HIS A 179 -21.44 -4.90 15.13
C HIS A 179 -20.00 -5.44 15.20
N VAL A 180 -19.70 -6.12 16.30
CA VAL A 180 -18.36 -6.65 16.61
C VAL A 180 -17.82 -7.56 15.51
N ASN A 181 -18.67 -8.42 14.92
CA ASN A 181 -18.25 -9.33 13.86
C ASN A 181 -17.85 -8.60 12.58
N PHE A 182 -18.52 -7.49 12.25
CA PHE A 182 -18.20 -6.67 11.10
C PHE A 182 -16.80 -6.06 11.26
N LEU A 183 -16.57 -5.35 12.38
CA LEU A 183 -15.29 -4.68 12.67
C LEU A 183 -14.13 -5.69 12.82
N ARG A 184 -14.34 -6.82 13.50
CA ARG A 184 -13.33 -7.89 13.60
C ARG A 184 -12.99 -8.46 12.22
N GLY A 185 -13.93 -8.49 11.29
CA GLY A 185 -13.68 -8.89 9.91
C GLY A 185 -12.62 -8.02 9.22
N TYR A 186 -12.71 -6.69 9.35
CA TYR A 186 -11.73 -5.76 8.76
C TYR A 186 -10.38 -5.79 9.48
N LEU A 187 -10.38 -5.90 10.81
CA LEU A 187 -9.15 -6.06 11.58
C LEU A 187 -8.44 -7.38 11.25
N GLY A 188 -9.18 -8.48 11.11
CA GLY A 188 -8.63 -9.77 10.70
C GLY A 188 -8.03 -9.75 9.28
N ARG A 189 -8.63 -8.98 8.35
CA ARG A 189 -8.03 -8.74 7.03
C ARG A 189 -6.67 -8.05 7.13
N MET A 190 -6.47 -7.22 8.16
CA MET A 190 -5.21 -6.52 8.42
C MET A 190 -4.29 -7.26 9.40
N LEU A 191 -4.55 -8.56 9.62
CA LEU A 191 -3.73 -9.46 10.45
C LEU A 191 -3.71 -9.10 11.95
N PHE A 192 -4.73 -8.39 12.44
CA PHE A 192 -4.97 -8.31 13.89
C PHE A 192 -5.65 -9.61 14.34
N SER A 193 -5.01 -10.35 15.23
CA SER A 193 -5.44 -11.69 15.64
C SER A 193 -5.77 -11.77 17.12
N GLY A 194 -6.73 -12.62 17.50
CA GLY A 194 -7.08 -12.86 18.91
C GLY A 194 -7.31 -11.57 19.69
N ASP A 195 -6.51 -11.38 20.74
CA ASP A 195 -6.58 -10.26 21.68
C ASP A 195 -5.95 -8.95 21.14
N ASP A 196 -5.32 -8.97 19.96
CA ASP A 196 -4.75 -7.75 19.35
C ASP A 196 -5.82 -6.68 19.13
N ALA A 197 -7.06 -7.10 18.82
CA ALA A 197 -8.19 -6.20 18.61
C ALA A 197 -8.59 -5.41 19.87
N ASP A 198 -8.21 -5.91 21.06
CA ASP A 198 -8.50 -5.30 22.35
C ASP A 198 -7.35 -4.42 22.86
N LYS A 199 -6.22 -4.34 22.12
CA LYS A 199 -5.14 -3.40 22.42
C LYS A 199 -5.64 -1.96 22.37
N LYS A 200 -5.07 -1.10 23.22
CA LYS A 200 -5.31 0.34 23.15
C LYS A 200 -4.60 0.94 21.95
N VAL A 201 -5.23 1.92 21.33
CA VAL A 201 -4.67 2.50 20.09
C VAL A 201 -3.40 3.32 20.30
N ASN A 202 -3.21 3.88 21.50
CA ASN A 202 -2.00 4.64 21.86
C ASN A 202 -0.74 3.78 22.04
N VAL A 203 -0.87 2.46 22.21
CA VAL A 203 0.28 1.54 22.35
C VAL A 203 0.67 0.84 21.05
N LEU A 204 -0.05 1.11 19.95
CA LEU A 204 0.21 0.49 18.66
C LEU A 204 1.56 0.93 18.07
N SER A 205 2.26 -0.03 17.48
CA SER A 205 3.44 0.23 16.65
C SER A 205 3.08 1.03 15.40
N GLY A 206 4.06 1.66 14.75
CA GLY A 206 3.84 2.42 13.51
C GLY A 206 3.16 1.59 12.41
N GLY A 207 3.56 0.32 12.23
CA GLY A 207 2.95 -0.58 11.26
C GLY A 207 1.50 -0.96 11.62
N GLU A 208 1.21 -1.24 12.89
CA GLU A 208 -0.17 -1.49 13.37
C GLU A 208 -1.06 -0.26 13.18
N LYS A 209 -0.55 0.95 13.46
CA LYS A 209 -1.24 2.22 13.20
C LYS A 209 -1.63 2.38 11.74
N VAL A 210 -0.67 2.18 10.83
CA VAL A 210 -0.93 2.24 9.37
C VAL A 210 -1.99 1.22 8.97
N ARG A 211 -1.89 -0.03 9.48
CA ARG A 211 -2.88 -1.08 9.20
C ARG A 211 -4.28 -0.73 9.71
N CYS A 212 -4.39 -0.06 10.87
CA CYS A 212 -5.67 0.44 11.39
C CYS A 212 -6.29 1.51 10.49
N ILE A 213 -5.48 2.43 9.95
CA ILE A 213 -5.98 3.45 9.02
C ILE A 213 -6.45 2.81 7.72
N LEU A 214 -5.70 1.85 7.17
CA LEU A 214 -6.14 1.12 5.99
C LEU A 214 -7.47 0.39 6.23
N ALA A 215 -7.67 -0.19 7.43
CA ALA A 215 -8.97 -0.75 7.83
C ALA A 215 -10.08 0.30 7.88
N LYS A 216 -9.82 1.48 8.48
CA LYS A 216 -10.74 2.63 8.48
C LYS A 216 -11.12 3.04 7.05
N MET A 217 -10.15 3.21 6.16
CA MET A 217 -10.40 3.61 4.77
C MET A 217 -11.20 2.55 3.99
N MET A 218 -11.00 1.26 4.26
CA MET A 218 -11.80 0.18 3.67
C MET A 218 -13.27 0.23 4.14
N ILE A 219 -13.55 0.73 5.33
CA ILE A 219 -14.91 0.86 5.89
C ILE A 219 -15.60 2.13 5.37
N GLU A 220 -14.85 3.22 5.16
CA GLU A 220 -15.41 4.49 4.68
C GLU A 220 -16.01 4.41 3.27
N GLU A 221 -15.59 3.41 2.47
CA GLU A 221 -16.09 3.16 1.11
C GLU A 221 -16.13 4.44 0.25
N ALA A 222 -15.10 5.26 0.38
CA ALA A 222 -14.90 6.49 -0.37
C ALA A 222 -14.64 6.18 -1.85
N ASN A 223 -15.09 7.05 -2.76
CA ASN A 223 -14.82 6.95 -4.20
C ASN A 223 -13.57 7.73 -4.66
N VAL A 224 -13.02 8.56 -3.77
CA VAL A 224 -11.71 9.20 -3.92
C VAL A 224 -10.85 8.85 -2.71
N MET A 225 -9.65 8.34 -2.98
CA MET A 225 -8.66 8.06 -1.95
C MET A 225 -7.46 8.96 -2.11
N ILE A 226 -7.05 9.61 -1.02
CA ILE A 226 -5.84 10.42 -0.96
C ILE A 226 -4.82 9.71 -0.07
N PHE A 227 -3.63 9.44 -0.58
CA PHE A 227 -2.56 8.76 0.17
C PHE A 227 -1.26 9.56 0.20
N ASP A 228 -0.89 10.04 1.38
CA ASP A 228 0.38 10.69 1.63
C ASP A 228 1.42 9.70 2.19
N GLU A 229 2.33 9.23 1.33
CA GLU A 229 3.38 8.25 1.66
C GLU A 229 2.86 6.98 2.36
N PRO A 230 1.87 6.27 1.79
CA PRO A 230 1.20 5.15 2.45
C PRO A 230 2.08 3.92 2.64
N THR A 231 3.23 3.87 1.97
CA THR A 231 4.22 2.79 2.07
C THR A 231 5.10 2.90 3.31
N ASN A 232 5.09 4.04 4.01
CA ASN A 232 5.88 4.24 5.22
C ASN A 232 5.42 3.31 6.33
N HIS A 233 6.39 2.72 7.04
CA HIS A 233 6.15 1.77 8.14
C HIS A 233 5.38 0.48 7.77
N LEU A 234 5.15 0.22 6.48
CA LEU A 234 4.62 -1.05 6.00
C LEU A 234 5.74 -2.04 5.70
N ASP A 235 5.46 -3.32 5.95
CA ASP A 235 6.26 -4.42 5.45
C ASP A 235 5.99 -4.67 3.97
N LEU A 236 6.88 -5.44 3.33
CA LEU A 236 6.80 -5.70 1.89
C LEU A 236 5.48 -6.39 1.50
N GLU A 237 4.98 -7.27 2.37
CA GLU A 237 3.72 -7.96 2.22
C GLU A 237 2.52 -6.99 2.19
N ALA A 238 2.46 -6.03 3.10
CA ALA A 238 1.43 -5.00 3.11
C ALA A 238 1.56 -4.02 1.96
N ILE A 239 2.78 -3.62 1.57
CA ILE A 239 3.02 -2.78 0.38
C ILE A 239 2.48 -3.49 -0.86
N THR A 240 2.79 -4.78 -1.01
CA THR A 240 2.32 -5.60 -2.14
C THR A 240 0.79 -5.70 -2.16
N ALA A 241 0.17 -5.96 -1.00
CA ALA A 241 -1.27 -6.04 -0.88
C ALA A 241 -1.96 -4.70 -1.19
N LEU A 242 -1.39 -3.59 -0.72
CA LEU A 242 -1.90 -2.24 -0.97
C LEU A 242 -1.79 -1.90 -2.46
N ASN A 243 -0.64 -2.15 -3.07
CA ASN A 243 -0.40 -1.90 -4.49
C ASN A 243 -1.43 -2.65 -5.37
N ASN A 244 -1.59 -3.96 -5.14
CA ASN A 244 -2.58 -4.76 -5.88
C ASN A 244 -4.00 -4.24 -5.64
N SER A 245 -4.35 -3.89 -4.40
CA SER A 245 -5.68 -3.31 -4.13
C SER A 245 -5.91 -1.99 -4.84
N LEU A 246 -4.89 -1.14 -4.99
CA LEU A 246 -5.02 0.13 -5.70
C LEU A 246 -5.03 -0.05 -7.21
N ILE A 247 -4.37 -1.07 -7.76
CA ILE A 247 -4.48 -1.45 -9.17
C ILE A 247 -5.93 -1.89 -9.48
N ASP A 248 -6.52 -2.71 -8.62
CA ASP A 248 -7.88 -3.23 -8.83
C ASP A 248 -8.99 -2.20 -8.52
N TYR A 249 -8.67 -1.18 -7.73
CA TYR A 249 -9.63 -0.15 -7.37
C TYR A 249 -10.02 0.70 -8.59
N THR A 250 -11.33 0.85 -8.80
CA THR A 250 -11.91 1.56 -9.96
C THR A 250 -12.28 3.01 -9.66
N GLY A 251 -12.13 3.45 -8.40
CA GLY A 251 -12.31 4.84 -8.02
C GLY A 251 -11.05 5.67 -8.32
N THR A 252 -11.09 6.93 -7.92
CA THR A 252 -9.98 7.87 -8.14
C THR A 252 -8.98 7.78 -7.00
N VAL A 253 -7.69 7.80 -7.32
CA VAL A 253 -6.60 7.74 -6.32
C VAL A 253 -5.66 8.92 -6.54
N LEU A 254 -5.46 9.75 -5.52
CA LEU A 254 -4.45 10.79 -5.47
C LEU A 254 -3.39 10.32 -4.48
N PHE A 255 -2.12 10.23 -4.85
CA PHE A 255 -1.12 9.73 -3.93
C PHE A 255 0.28 10.31 -4.15
N THR A 256 1.11 10.23 -3.12
CA THR A 256 2.57 10.36 -3.23
C THR A 256 3.24 9.15 -2.60
N SER A 257 4.39 8.79 -3.13
CA SER A 257 5.24 7.75 -2.57
C SER A 257 6.69 7.99 -3.01
N GLN A 258 7.64 7.58 -2.18
CA GLN A 258 9.04 7.46 -2.57
C GLN A 258 9.36 6.13 -3.26
N ASP A 259 8.43 5.15 -3.25
CA ASP A 259 8.62 3.85 -3.88
C ASP A 259 8.36 3.93 -5.39
N TYR A 260 9.44 3.84 -6.18
CA TYR A 260 9.39 3.84 -7.64
C TYR A 260 8.39 2.82 -8.20
N GLN A 261 8.38 1.60 -7.66
CA GLN A 261 7.52 0.54 -8.19
C GLN A 261 6.06 0.86 -7.90
N PHE A 262 5.76 1.32 -6.68
CA PHE A 262 4.40 1.67 -6.29
C PHE A 262 3.83 2.76 -7.20
N ILE A 263 4.61 3.81 -7.49
CA ILE A 263 4.23 4.86 -8.45
C ILE A 263 4.06 4.26 -9.85
N GLN A 264 5.03 3.48 -10.32
CA GLN A 264 5.02 2.92 -11.68
C GLN A 264 3.82 2.00 -11.94
N THR A 265 3.41 1.19 -10.96
CA THR A 265 2.31 0.24 -11.14
C THR A 265 0.95 0.87 -10.95
N VAL A 266 0.79 1.82 -10.01
CA VAL A 266 -0.50 2.40 -9.66
C VAL A 266 -0.83 3.62 -10.51
N ALA A 267 0.14 4.50 -10.79
CA ALA A 267 -0.14 5.79 -11.44
C ALA A 267 -0.41 5.64 -12.94
N ASP A 268 -1.38 6.39 -13.43
CA ASP A 268 -1.65 6.61 -14.86
C ASP A 268 -1.33 8.06 -15.30
N ARG A 269 -1.09 8.93 -14.31
CA ARG A 269 -0.82 10.35 -14.49
C ARG A 269 0.16 10.82 -13.42
N ILE A 270 1.13 11.62 -13.82
CA ILE A 270 2.14 12.21 -12.95
C ILE A 270 1.92 13.73 -12.92
N ILE A 271 1.84 14.29 -11.71
CA ILE A 271 1.84 15.74 -11.48
C ILE A 271 3.06 16.08 -10.63
N GLU A 272 4.05 16.73 -11.22
CA GLU A 272 5.23 17.22 -10.50
C GLU A 272 5.09 18.70 -10.18
N ILE A 273 5.29 19.08 -8.92
CA ILE A 273 5.02 20.42 -8.40
C ILE A 273 6.31 21.03 -7.84
N SER A 274 6.50 22.32 -8.11
CA SER A 274 7.52 23.14 -7.47
C SER A 274 7.02 24.57 -7.22
N PRO A 275 7.77 25.39 -6.46
CA PRO A 275 7.45 26.81 -6.29
C PRO A 275 7.43 27.60 -7.62
N ASN A 276 8.15 27.13 -8.64
CA ASN A 276 8.26 27.79 -9.94
C ASN A 276 7.17 27.38 -10.94
N GLY A 277 6.37 26.35 -10.64
CA GLY A 277 5.32 25.86 -11.53
C GLY A 277 5.00 24.38 -11.31
N TYR A 278 4.42 23.75 -12.31
CA TYR A 278 4.12 22.32 -12.26
C TYR A 278 4.14 21.70 -13.66
N ILE A 279 4.31 20.39 -13.70
CA ILE A 279 4.22 19.57 -14.91
C ILE A 279 3.10 18.57 -14.67
N ASN A 280 2.21 18.45 -15.67
CA ASN A 280 1.10 17.52 -15.63
C ASN A 280 1.15 16.62 -16.86
N CYS A 281 1.39 15.33 -16.65
CA CYS A 281 1.60 14.37 -17.74
C CYS A 281 0.77 13.11 -17.52
N ARG A 282 0.01 12.70 -18.54
CA ARG A 282 -0.69 11.42 -18.57
C ARG A 282 0.23 10.36 -19.17
N SER A 283 1.09 9.81 -18.34
CA SER A 283 2.03 8.75 -18.70
C SER A 283 2.36 7.89 -17.49
N LYS A 284 2.94 6.71 -17.73
CA LYS A 284 3.59 5.95 -16.67
C LYS A 284 4.84 6.68 -16.17
N TYR A 285 5.32 6.29 -14.99
CA TYR A 285 6.41 6.98 -14.32
C TYR A 285 7.75 6.82 -15.05
N GLU A 286 8.01 5.64 -15.59
CA GLU A 286 9.21 5.38 -16.40
C GLU A 286 9.26 6.25 -17.67
N ASP A 287 8.14 6.36 -18.38
CA ASP A 287 8.01 7.22 -19.55
C ASP A 287 8.18 8.70 -19.18
N TYR A 288 7.64 9.10 -18.02
CA TYR A 288 7.79 10.45 -17.49
C TYR A 288 9.27 10.82 -17.25
N LEU A 289 10.04 9.89 -16.67
CA LEU A 289 11.44 10.13 -16.34
C LEU A 289 12.38 10.08 -17.55
N SER A 290 12.05 9.27 -18.56
CA SER A 290 12.90 9.06 -19.74
C SER A 290 12.62 10.02 -20.89
N ASN A 291 11.45 10.68 -20.91
CA ASN A 291 11.08 11.58 -22.00
C ASN A 291 11.98 12.84 -22.03
N PRO A 292 12.73 13.09 -23.13
CA PRO A 292 13.66 14.21 -23.23
C PRO A 292 13.02 15.59 -23.06
N ASP A 293 11.78 15.77 -23.50
CA ASP A 293 11.08 17.04 -23.36
C ASP A 293 10.65 17.30 -21.92
N ILE A 294 10.25 16.23 -21.21
CA ILE A 294 9.92 16.30 -19.79
C ILE A 294 11.17 16.59 -18.97
N ILE A 295 12.29 15.93 -19.26
CA ILE A 295 13.57 16.21 -18.59
C ILE A 295 13.93 17.69 -18.69
N LYS A 296 13.88 18.29 -19.89
CA LYS A 296 14.11 19.74 -20.09
C LYS A 296 13.13 20.61 -19.30
N ARG A 297 11.84 20.23 -19.26
CA ARG A 297 10.83 20.95 -18.47
C ARG A 297 11.11 20.85 -16.97
N ARG A 298 11.52 19.69 -16.46
CA ARG A 298 11.90 19.46 -15.06
C ARG A 298 13.13 20.27 -14.68
N GLU A 299 14.13 20.36 -15.55
CA GLU A 299 15.28 21.23 -15.34
C GLU A 299 14.82 22.68 -15.15
N ASN A 300 13.94 23.18 -16.02
CA ASN A 300 13.40 24.54 -15.89
C ASN A 300 12.53 24.71 -14.63
N LEU A 301 11.78 23.68 -14.24
CA LEU A 301 10.93 23.66 -13.05
C LEU A 301 11.74 23.89 -11.75
N TYR A 302 12.99 23.43 -11.72
CA TYR A 302 13.87 23.55 -10.55
C TYR A 302 15.08 24.46 -10.76
N LYS A 303 15.15 25.20 -11.87
CA LYS A 303 16.17 26.24 -12.02
C LYS A 303 15.93 27.30 -10.95
N LEU A 304 16.95 27.54 -10.13
CA LEU A 304 16.96 28.68 -9.21
C LEU A 304 16.75 29.94 -10.05
N PRO A 305 15.89 30.88 -9.61
CA PRO A 305 15.79 32.16 -10.29
C PRO A 305 17.19 32.79 -10.30
N ILE A 306 17.65 33.18 -11.49
CA ILE A 306 18.88 33.96 -11.62
C ILE A 306 18.64 35.23 -10.81
N LYS A 307 19.32 35.38 -9.68
CA LYS A 307 19.35 36.65 -8.93
C LYS A 307 19.84 37.72 -9.91
N LYS A 308 18.91 38.56 -10.37
CA LYS A 308 19.23 39.81 -11.06
C LYS A 308 19.59 40.87 -10.03
#